data_AF-A0A352Q782-F1
#
_entry.id   AF-A0A352Q782-F1
#
_cell.length_a   1.000
_cell.length_b   1.000
_cell.length_c   1.000
_cell.angle_alpha   90.00
_cell.angle_beta   90.00
_cell.angle_gamma   90.00
#
_symmetry.space_group_name_H-M   'P 1'
#
loop_
_entity.id
_entity.type
_entity.pdbx_description
1 polymer ?
#
loop_
_entity_poly.entity_id
_entity_poly.type
_entity_poly.pdbx_seq_one_letter_code
_entity_poly.pdbx_strand_id
1 'polypeptide(L)'
;MKHSINALVLNSFVGLIAFVLANTAVAGGEVGEHVNHLSDNLEKYTTEVNWLIDKVDGIVDRYEKEGVKAARADSVVDHWEAVDFHAAIETNYMPVYASIWQGLFGVKESINKQAPLAEVRGEQDKLEQALWQALGAVKLAAQYQDRGLLDKVQLRAGGPGTSKEALGEIKMRLDRVVAKYAEQLGDEAVAIVHDTYLNLFEGVEGELIAQDADLVEDLEKDFNVTLPKAIQDKSSVDKVREVVVAMQGKLDRARSLLEKAEQGKPDVF
;
A
#
# COMPACT_ATOMS: atom_id res chain seq x y z
N MET A 1 -80.66 17.96 -6.71
CA MET A 1 -80.71 18.54 -5.36
C MET A 1 -79.35 18.34 -4.70
N LYS A 2 -78.72 19.44 -4.31
CA LYS A 2 -77.60 19.59 -3.36
C LYS A 2 -76.22 19.00 -3.72
N HIS A 3 -75.32 19.96 -3.96
CA HIS A 3 -73.86 19.95 -3.84
C HIS A 3 -73.32 19.14 -2.65
N SER A 4 -72.16 18.51 -2.83
CA SER A 4 -70.91 19.00 -2.20
C SER A 4 -69.67 18.31 -2.78
N ILE A 5 -68.75 19.15 -3.22
CA ILE A 5 -67.32 18.90 -3.42
C ILE A 5 -66.73 18.53 -2.06
N ASN A 6 -65.81 17.54 -2.00
CA ASN A 6 -64.70 17.59 -1.05
C ASN A 6 -63.56 16.63 -1.42
N ALA A 7 -62.40 17.26 -1.60
CA ALA A 7 -61.05 16.80 -1.30
C ALA A 7 -60.53 15.48 -1.89
N LEU A 8 -59.75 15.67 -2.94
CA LEU A 8 -58.61 14.85 -3.35
C LEU A 8 -57.70 14.57 -2.13
N VAL A 9 -57.59 13.32 -1.70
CA VAL A 9 -56.48 12.84 -0.87
C VAL A 9 -55.75 11.78 -1.69
N LEU A 10 -54.76 12.26 -2.45
CA LEU A 10 -53.78 11.40 -3.11
C LEU A 10 -52.82 10.92 -2.02
N ASN A 11 -52.96 9.66 -1.62
CA ASN A 11 -52.03 9.01 -0.68
C ASN A 11 -50.71 8.75 -1.42
N SER A 12 -49.78 9.70 -1.35
CA SER A 12 -48.41 9.51 -1.82
C SER A 12 -47.65 8.63 -0.81
N PHE A 13 -47.67 7.32 -1.03
CA PHE A 13 -46.73 6.41 -0.39
C PHE A 13 -45.37 6.54 -1.10
N VAL A 14 -44.54 7.49 -0.64
CA VAL A 14 -43.12 7.54 -1.03
C VAL A 14 -42.39 6.53 -0.16
N GLY A 15 -42.19 5.33 -0.70
CA GLY A 15 -41.29 4.34 -0.12
C GLY A 15 -39.87 4.85 -0.21
N LEU A 16 -39.31 5.28 0.92
CA LEU A 16 -37.90 5.63 1.04
C LEU A 16 -37.09 4.33 1.09
N ILE A 17 -36.68 3.82 -0.08
CA ILE A 17 -35.68 2.76 -0.16
C ILE A 17 -34.34 3.42 0.17
N ALA A 18 -33.91 3.28 1.42
CA ALA A 18 -32.56 3.61 1.83
C ALA A 18 -31.62 2.56 1.22
N PHE A 19 -31.00 2.90 0.09
CA PHE A 19 -29.78 2.21 -0.34
C PHE A 19 -28.70 2.52 0.69
N VAL A 20 -28.49 1.59 1.62
CA VAL A 20 -27.24 1.52 2.37
C VAL A 20 -26.19 1.11 1.35
N LEU A 21 -25.51 2.09 0.76
CA LEU A 21 -24.23 1.86 0.11
C LEU A 21 -23.30 1.36 1.22
N ALA A 22 -23.10 0.05 1.28
CA ALA A 22 -21.99 -0.49 2.01
C ALA A 22 -20.73 0.05 1.34
N ASN A 23 -20.07 1.03 1.97
CA ASN A 23 -18.69 1.34 1.65
C ASN A 23 -17.91 0.06 1.94
N THR A 24 -17.62 -0.70 0.89
CA THR A 24 -16.50 -1.64 0.92
C THR A 24 -15.28 -0.75 1.13
N ALA A 25 -14.80 -0.67 2.36
CA ALA A 25 -13.50 -0.10 2.64
C ALA A 25 -12.50 -0.85 1.76
N VAL A 26 -12.02 -0.17 0.72
CA VAL A 26 -10.91 -0.66 -0.09
C VAL A 26 -9.70 -0.60 0.84
N ALA A 27 -9.13 -1.76 1.16
CA ALA A 27 -7.84 -1.83 1.82
C ALA A 27 -6.79 -1.42 0.77
N GLY A 28 -5.99 -0.42 1.11
CA GLY A 28 -5.31 0.47 0.16
C GLY A 28 -5.99 1.83 0.20
N GLY A 29 -5.47 2.76 1.02
CA GLY A 29 -5.97 4.12 1.05
C GLY A 29 -5.94 4.68 -0.38
N GLU A 30 -7.12 4.97 -0.92
CA GLU A 30 -7.25 5.51 -2.27
C GLU A 30 -6.28 6.70 -2.37
N VAL A 31 -5.46 6.78 -3.43
CA VAL A 31 -4.66 7.98 -3.72
C VAL A 31 -5.67 9.12 -3.89
N GLY A 32 -5.98 9.77 -2.77
CA GLY A 32 -7.10 10.69 -2.68
C GLY A 32 -6.70 12.05 -3.21
N GLU A 33 -7.67 12.95 -3.35
CA GLU A 33 -7.39 14.34 -3.76
C GLU A 33 -6.34 15.02 -2.86
N HIS A 34 -6.19 14.55 -1.62
CA HIS A 34 -5.20 15.04 -0.65
C HIS A 34 -3.76 15.08 -1.19
N VAL A 35 -3.34 14.15 -2.07
CA VAL A 35 -1.98 14.16 -2.62
C VAL A 35 -1.72 15.32 -3.58
N ASN A 36 -2.78 15.88 -4.16
CA ASN A 36 -2.71 17.06 -5.02
C ASN A 36 -2.89 18.38 -4.24
N HIS A 37 -3.12 18.31 -2.93
CA HIS A 37 -3.25 19.44 -1.99
C HIS A 37 -2.43 19.19 -0.72
N LEU A 38 -1.13 18.94 -0.88
CA LEU A 38 -0.25 18.51 0.20
C LEU A 38 -0.18 19.54 1.34
N SER A 39 -0.10 20.83 0.99
CA SER A 39 -0.02 21.94 1.96
C SER A 39 -1.23 21.97 2.89
N ASP A 40 -2.43 21.73 2.36
CA ASP A 40 -3.68 21.72 3.14
C ASP A 40 -3.76 20.54 4.12
N ASN A 41 -2.95 19.49 3.89
CA ASN A 41 -2.99 18.25 4.65
C ASN A 41 -1.77 18.05 5.58
N LEU A 42 -0.82 18.98 5.63
CA LEU A 42 0.42 18.83 6.43
C LEU A 42 0.17 18.59 7.93
N GLU A 43 -0.87 19.21 8.50
CA GLU A 43 -1.23 19.01 9.91
C GLU A 43 -1.78 17.60 10.14
N LYS A 44 -2.62 17.10 9.22
CA LYS A 44 -3.13 15.73 9.23
C LYS A 44 -1.97 14.74 9.15
N TYR A 45 -1.08 14.88 8.17
CA TYR A 45 0.09 14.01 8.01
C TYR A 45 1.01 14.02 9.22
N THR A 46 1.23 15.19 9.82
CA THR A 46 2.03 15.29 11.05
C THR A 46 1.35 14.52 12.20
N THR A 47 0.02 14.63 12.33
CA THR A 47 -0.75 13.90 13.34
C THR A 47 -0.68 12.39 13.12
N GLU A 48 -0.84 11.94 11.87
CA GLU A 48 -0.76 10.53 11.48
C GLU A 48 0.61 9.93 11.74
N VAL A 49 1.70 10.65 11.43
CA VAL A 49 3.07 10.20 11.75
C VAL A 49 3.27 10.03 13.25
N ASN A 50 2.85 10.99 14.08
CA ASN A 50 2.94 10.83 15.54
C ASN A 50 2.09 9.65 16.02
N TRP A 51 0.87 9.50 15.50
CA TRP A 51 0.00 8.40 15.84
C TRP A 51 0.60 7.04 15.48
N LEU A 52 1.23 6.91 14.31
CA LEU A 52 1.93 5.69 13.89
C LEU A 52 3.05 5.34 14.87
N ILE A 53 3.89 6.32 15.23
CA ILE A 53 4.97 6.15 16.20
C ILE A 53 4.42 5.65 17.54
N ASP A 54 3.37 6.29 18.07
CA ASP A 54 2.72 5.90 19.32
C ASP A 54 2.13 4.48 19.24
N LYS A 55 1.56 4.09 18.09
CA LYS A 55 1.01 2.74 17.89
C LYS A 55 2.08 1.67 17.87
N VAL A 56 3.17 1.91 17.15
CA VAL A 56 4.31 0.98 17.09
C VAL A 56 4.98 0.87 18.45
N ASP A 57 5.18 1.99 19.16
CA ASP A 57 5.71 1.98 20.52
C ASP A 57 4.85 1.12 21.45
N GLY A 58 3.52 1.29 21.39
CA GLY A 58 2.57 0.46 22.14
C GLY A 58 2.60 -1.03 21.77
N ILE A 59 2.94 -1.39 20.53
CA ILE A 59 3.15 -2.79 20.10
C ILE A 59 4.43 -3.36 20.73
N VAL A 60 5.54 -2.61 20.69
CA VAL A 60 6.82 -3.03 21.27
C VAL A 60 6.74 -3.12 22.80
N ASP A 61 6.01 -2.21 23.45
CA ASP A 61 5.72 -2.24 24.88
C ASP A 61 4.95 -3.50 25.29
N ARG A 62 3.95 -3.91 24.50
CA ARG A 62 3.22 -5.15 24.72
C ARG A 62 4.10 -6.37 24.50
N TYR A 63 5.00 -6.32 23.51
CA TYR A 63 5.99 -7.38 23.31
C TYR A 63 6.88 -7.57 24.54
N GLU A 64 7.40 -6.49 25.12
CA GLU A 64 8.23 -6.53 26.34
C GLU A 64 7.48 -7.12 27.54
N LYS A 65 6.23 -6.68 27.75
CA LYS A 65 5.47 -7.00 28.96
C LYS A 65 4.75 -8.35 28.89
N GLU A 66 4.27 -8.72 27.72
CA GLU A 66 3.28 -9.80 27.53
C GLU A 66 3.69 -10.81 26.44
N GLY A 67 4.79 -10.55 25.72
CA GLY A 67 5.36 -11.45 24.73
C GLY A 67 4.71 -11.39 23.34
N VAL A 68 5.22 -12.23 22.44
CA VAL A 68 4.95 -12.19 20.98
C VAL A 68 3.46 -12.20 20.61
N LYS A 69 2.64 -13.03 21.26
CA LYS A 69 1.21 -13.16 20.92
C LYS A 69 0.41 -11.91 21.29
N ALA A 70 0.76 -11.25 22.39
CA ALA A 70 0.06 -10.07 22.88
C ALA A 70 0.46 -8.80 22.10
N ALA A 71 1.69 -8.77 21.57
CA ALA A 71 2.20 -7.67 20.76
C ALA A 71 1.31 -7.39 19.54
N ARG A 72 0.82 -8.46 18.88
CA ARG A 72 0.10 -8.42 17.59
C ARG A 72 0.93 -7.67 16.54
N ALA A 73 2.10 -8.21 16.24
CA ALA A 73 3.08 -7.59 15.36
C ALA A 73 2.55 -7.30 13.95
N ASP A 74 1.55 -8.05 13.48
CA ASP A 74 0.89 -7.81 12.19
C ASP A 74 0.23 -6.42 12.13
N SER A 75 -0.26 -5.91 13.25
CA SER A 75 -0.90 -4.60 13.32
C SER A 75 0.04 -3.42 13.05
N VAL A 76 1.36 -3.64 12.97
CA VAL A 76 2.30 -2.62 12.48
C VAL A 76 1.97 -2.22 11.03
N VAL A 77 1.68 -3.19 10.18
CA VAL A 77 1.33 -2.96 8.76
C VAL A 77 -0.11 -2.42 8.67
N ASP A 78 -1.05 -3.01 9.41
CA ASP A 78 -2.45 -2.51 9.44
C ASP A 78 -2.54 -1.03 9.82
N HIS A 79 -1.69 -0.56 10.75
CA HIS A 79 -1.67 0.84 11.15
C HIS A 79 -1.07 1.75 10.07
N TRP A 80 -0.06 1.28 9.35
CA TRP A 80 0.53 2.00 8.22
C TRP A 80 -0.50 2.23 7.11
N GLU A 81 -1.25 1.20 6.74
CA GLU A 81 -2.28 1.27 5.70
C GLU A 81 -3.50 2.13 6.09
N ALA A 82 -3.68 2.42 7.38
CA ALA A 82 -4.84 3.13 7.90
C ALA A 82 -4.73 4.66 7.85
N VAL A 83 -3.58 5.23 7.46
CA VAL A 83 -3.34 6.68 7.46
C VAL A 83 -3.12 7.21 6.06
N ASP A 84 -3.66 8.38 5.70
CA ASP A 84 -3.50 8.96 4.35
C ASP A 84 -2.05 9.36 4.03
N PHE A 85 -1.23 9.57 5.07
CA PHE A 85 0.18 9.87 4.92
C PHE A 85 0.92 8.85 4.03
N HIS A 86 0.50 7.58 4.00
CA HIS A 86 1.11 6.55 3.16
C HIS A 86 1.09 6.94 1.67
N ALA A 87 -0.07 7.31 1.12
CA ALA A 87 -0.24 7.72 -0.27
C ALA A 87 0.48 9.05 -0.56
N ALA A 88 0.61 9.94 0.43
CA ALA A 88 1.34 11.19 0.27
C ALA A 88 2.85 10.97 0.07
N ILE A 89 3.48 10.05 0.80
CA ILE A 89 4.90 9.75 0.59
C ILE A 89 5.12 8.88 -0.66
N GLU A 90 4.24 7.92 -0.90
CA GLU A 90 4.27 7.02 -2.05
C GLU A 90 4.31 7.77 -3.39
N THR A 91 3.50 8.82 -3.50
CA THR A 91 3.42 9.62 -4.73
C THR A 91 4.53 10.66 -4.89
N ASN A 92 5.27 10.99 -3.83
CA ASN A 92 6.22 12.11 -3.83
C ASN A 92 7.69 11.73 -3.60
N TYR A 93 7.98 10.63 -2.88
CA TYR A 93 9.38 10.29 -2.55
C TYR A 93 9.61 8.79 -2.24
N MET A 94 9.67 8.00 -3.30
CA MET A 94 9.81 6.53 -3.23
C MET A 94 11.01 5.97 -2.47
N PRO A 95 12.23 6.54 -2.54
CA PRO A 95 13.36 5.99 -1.77
C PRO A 95 13.11 5.96 -0.26
N VAL A 96 12.35 6.92 0.26
CA VAL A 96 11.98 6.95 1.68
C VAL A 96 10.79 6.02 1.96
N TYR A 97 9.84 5.88 1.03
CA TYR A 97 8.76 4.89 1.13
C TYR A 97 9.29 3.47 1.34
N ALA A 98 10.31 3.06 0.57
CA ALA A 98 10.97 1.77 0.75
C ALA A 98 11.61 1.63 2.14
N SER A 99 12.19 2.70 2.69
CA SER A 99 12.80 2.69 4.02
C SER A 99 11.76 2.56 5.13
N ILE A 100 10.55 3.11 4.95
CA ILE A 100 9.42 2.90 5.86
C ILE A 100 9.04 1.42 5.88
N TRP A 101 8.80 0.82 4.71
CA TRP A 101 8.49 -0.61 4.60
C TRP A 101 9.56 -1.51 5.23
N GLN A 102 10.84 -1.19 5.05
CA GLN A 102 11.93 -1.90 5.71
C GLN A 102 11.84 -1.79 7.24
N GLY A 103 11.51 -0.61 7.78
CA GLY A 103 11.28 -0.41 9.21
C GLY A 103 10.06 -1.18 9.75
N LEU A 104 8.92 -1.13 9.03
CA LEU A 104 7.68 -1.84 9.40
C LEU A 104 7.93 -3.34 9.53
N PHE A 105 8.51 -3.96 8.49
CA PHE A 105 8.85 -5.38 8.52
C PHE A 105 9.99 -5.69 9.49
N GLY A 106 10.95 -4.77 9.70
CA GLY A 106 11.98 -4.90 10.73
C GLY A 106 11.39 -5.10 12.12
N VAL A 107 10.46 -4.23 12.52
CA VAL A 107 9.74 -4.35 13.81
C VAL A 107 8.88 -5.61 13.84
N LYS A 108 8.03 -5.82 12.83
CA LYS A 108 7.12 -6.97 12.78
C LYS A 108 7.87 -8.30 12.87
N GLU A 109 8.91 -8.48 12.06
CA GLU A 109 9.67 -9.73 12.02
C GLU A 109 10.53 -9.94 13.26
N SER A 110 11.14 -8.89 13.82
CA SER A 110 11.96 -9.02 15.02
C SER A 110 11.11 -9.48 16.22
N ILE A 111 9.88 -8.95 16.36
CA ILE A 111 8.90 -9.45 17.34
C ILE A 111 8.49 -10.90 17.05
N ASN A 112 8.11 -11.22 15.81
CA ASN A 112 7.65 -12.57 15.44
C ASN A 112 8.74 -13.64 15.63
N LYS A 113 10.01 -13.26 15.43
CA LYS A 113 11.19 -14.11 15.67
C LYS A 113 11.65 -14.13 17.14
N GLN A 114 10.95 -13.42 18.03
CA GLN A 114 11.29 -13.30 19.46
C GLN A 114 12.71 -12.76 19.68
N ALA A 115 13.12 -11.77 18.88
CA ALA A 115 14.41 -11.12 19.02
C ALA A 115 14.54 -10.41 20.39
N PRO A 116 15.77 -10.21 20.90
CA PRO A 116 16.00 -9.39 22.08
C PRO A 116 15.36 -8.01 21.97
N LEU A 117 14.79 -7.49 23.06
CA LEU A 117 14.09 -6.19 23.05
C LEU A 117 14.94 -5.05 22.47
N ALA A 118 16.25 -5.06 22.74
CA ALA A 118 17.17 -4.06 22.19
C ALA A 118 17.24 -4.08 20.65
N GLU A 119 17.13 -5.26 20.03
CA GLU A 119 17.08 -5.38 18.57
C GLU A 119 15.73 -4.87 18.02
N VAL A 120 14.62 -5.21 18.69
CA VAL A 120 13.28 -4.72 18.31
C VAL A 120 13.22 -3.19 18.39
N ARG A 121 13.73 -2.59 19.47
CA ARG A 121 13.84 -1.13 19.62
C ARG A 121 14.76 -0.51 18.58
N GLY A 122 15.84 -1.20 18.20
CA GLY A 122 16.70 -0.77 17.11
C GLY A 122 15.99 -0.73 15.74
N GLU A 123 15.07 -1.66 15.46
CA GLU A 123 14.23 -1.59 14.25
C GLU A 123 13.14 -0.51 14.36
N GLN A 124 12.57 -0.30 15.55
CA GLN A 124 11.64 0.80 15.81
C GLN A 124 12.31 2.16 15.54
N ASP A 125 13.52 2.39 16.06
CA ASP A 125 14.26 3.64 15.85
C ASP A 125 14.49 3.94 14.36
N LYS A 126 14.76 2.90 13.55
CA LYS A 126 14.91 3.05 12.09
C LYS A 126 13.60 3.42 11.42
N LEU A 127 12.49 2.80 11.82
CA LEU A 127 11.16 3.14 11.32
C LEU A 127 10.80 4.58 11.66
N GLU A 128 11.00 5.01 12.91
CA GLU A 128 10.74 6.38 13.33
C GLU A 128 11.56 7.40 12.53
N GLN A 129 12.85 7.12 12.31
CA GLN A 129 13.69 7.96 11.45
C GLN A 129 13.15 8.04 10.01
N ALA A 130 12.73 6.91 9.43
CA ALA A 130 12.16 6.88 8.09
C ALA A 130 10.85 7.68 8.00
N LEU A 131 9.97 7.58 9.00
CA LEU A 131 8.73 8.36 9.09
C LEU A 131 9.00 9.86 9.18
N TRP A 132 9.99 10.28 9.99
CA TRP A 132 10.35 11.69 10.08
C TRP A 132 10.98 12.22 8.78
N GLN A 133 11.83 11.43 8.14
CA GLN A 133 12.40 11.77 6.84
C GLN A 133 11.30 11.91 5.77
N ALA A 134 10.32 11.01 5.78
CA ALA A 134 9.18 11.05 4.88
C ALA A 134 8.35 12.32 5.09
N LEU A 135 8.08 12.68 6.34
CA LEU A 135 7.33 13.90 6.65
C LEU A 135 8.09 15.15 6.17
N GLY A 136 9.41 15.15 6.29
CA GLY A 136 10.27 16.18 5.72
C GLY A 136 10.18 16.26 4.19
N ALA A 137 10.19 15.11 3.51
CA ALA A 137 10.06 15.02 2.06
C ALA A 137 8.69 15.52 1.58
N VAL A 138 7.60 15.15 2.25
CA VAL A 138 6.24 15.63 1.95
C VAL A 138 6.12 17.14 2.17
N LYS A 139 6.72 17.68 3.23
CA LYS A 139 6.77 19.14 3.45
C LYS A 139 7.51 19.88 2.35
N LEU A 140 8.60 19.32 1.83
CA LEU A 140 9.32 19.88 0.70
C LEU A 140 8.49 19.78 -0.60
N ALA A 141 7.87 18.63 -0.84
CA ALA A 141 6.99 18.42 -2.00
C ALA A 141 5.82 19.40 -2.00
N ALA A 142 5.19 19.65 -0.84
CA ALA A 142 4.15 20.66 -0.68
C ALA A 142 4.61 22.06 -1.13
N GLN A 143 5.82 22.48 -0.72
CA GLN A 143 6.38 23.76 -1.18
C GLN A 143 6.62 23.82 -2.69
N TYR A 144 6.96 22.69 -3.33
CA TYR A 144 7.13 22.61 -4.78
C TYR A 144 5.79 22.59 -5.50
N GLN A 145 4.79 21.89 -4.95
CA GLN A 145 3.42 21.87 -5.44
C GLN A 145 2.79 23.27 -5.43
N ASP A 146 2.93 24.03 -4.33
CA ASP A 146 2.44 25.41 -4.21
C ASP A 146 3.07 26.36 -5.24
N ARG A 147 4.29 26.05 -5.68
CA ARG A 147 5.01 26.81 -6.71
C ARG A 147 4.70 26.36 -8.14
N GLY A 148 3.85 25.34 -8.31
CA GLY A 148 3.55 24.73 -9.60
C GLY A 148 4.75 23.99 -10.22
N LEU A 149 5.68 23.51 -9.40
CA LEU A 149 6.88 22.78 -9.83
C LEU A 149 6.69 21.27 -9.86
N LEU A 150 5.56 20.76 -9.39
CA LEU A 150 5.17 19.36 -9.48
C LEU A 150 3.99 19.22 -10.42
N ASP A 151 4.05 18.21 -11.28
CA ASP A 151 2.88 17.79 -12.05
C ASP A 151 1.80 17.28 -11.09
N LYS A 152 0.54 17.47 -11.47
CA LYS A 152 -0.56 16.85 -10.73
C LYS A 152 -0.43 15.34 -10.82
N VAL A 153 -0.54 14.69 -9.67
CA VAL A 153 -0.64 13.23 -9.60
C VAL A 153 -1.92 12.85 -10.32
N GLN A 154 -1.76 12.19 -11.46
CA GLN A 154 -2.89 11.66 -12.22
C GLN A 154 -3.47 10.51 -11.44
N LEU A 155 -4.74 10.63 -11.03
CA LEU A 155 -5.51 9.53 -10.46
C LEU A 155 -5.78 8.55 -11.61
N ARG A 156 -4.84 7.62 -11.82
CA ARG A 156 -4.79 6.56 -12.85
C ARG A 156 -5.56 6.83 -14.15
N ALA A 157 -4.85 7.26 -15.19
CA ALA A 157 -5.27 7.08 -16.58
C ALA A 157 -4.12 6.47 -17.40
N GLY A 158 -4.33 5.30 -18.01
CA GLY A 158 -3.40 4.69 -18.98
C GLY A 158 -2.70 3.39 -18.57
N GLY A 159 -3.13 2.73 -17.49
CA GLY A 159 -2.62 1.40 -17.09
C GLY A 159 -3.27 0.23 -17.85
N PRO A 160 -2.80 -1.02 -17.63
CA PRO A 160 -3.42 -2.23 -18.17
C PRO A 160 -4.93 -2.24 -17.94
N GLY A 161 -5.70 -2.76 -18.89
CA GLY A 161 -7.17 -2.75 -18.82
C GLY A 161 -7.72 -3.75 -17.81
N THR A 162 -6.91 -4.72 -17.38
CA THR A 162 -7.29 -5.76 -16.41
C THR A 162 -6.13 -6.11 -15.47
N SER A 163 -6.46 -6.63 -14.28
CA SER A 163 -5.48 -7.12 -13.30
C SER A 163 -4.59 -8.24 -13.85
N LYS A 164 -5.11 -9.08 -14.77
CA LYS A 164 -4.31 -10.14 -15.41
C LYS A 164 -3.24 -9.59 -16.36
N GLU A 165 -3.59 -8.56 -17.13
CA GLU A 165 -2.62 -7.87 -17.98
C GLU A 165 -1.55 -7.19 -17.13
N ALA A 166 -1.95 -6.55 -16.02
CA ALA A 166 -1.02 -5.96 -15.06
C ALA A 166 -0.05 -7.00 -14.48
N LEU A 167 -0.54 -8.15 -14.02
CA LEU A 167 0.32 -9.24 -13.53
C LEU A 167 1.32 -9.74 -14.58
N GLY A 168 0.91 -9.80 -15.85
CA GLY A 168 1.81 -10.16 -16.96
C GLY A 168 2.93 -9.14 -17.18
N GLU A 169 2.58 -7.86 -17.22
CA GLU A 169 3.53 -6.75 -17.37
C GLU A 169 4.50 -6.67 -16.19
N ILE A 170 4.01 -6.89 -14.96
CA ILE A 170 4.85 -6.95 -13.75
C ILE A 170 5.96 -7.99 -13.92
N LYS A 171 5.64 -9.20 -14.38
CA LYS A 171 6.65 -10.26 -14.58
C LYS A 171 7.74 -9.84 -15.57
N MET A 172 7.35 -9.22 -16.68
CA MET A 172 8.30 -8.71 -17.69
C MET A 172 9.22 -7.62 -17.12
N ARG A 173 8.67 -6.73 -16.29
CA ARG A 173 9.48 -5.69 -15.63
C ARG A 173 10.43 -6.26 -14.59
N LEU A 174 10.01 -7.29 -13.85
CA LEU A 174 10.92 -8.01 -12.93
C LEU A 174 12.08 -8.69 -13.67
N ASP A 175 11.86 -9.26 -14.86
CA ASP A 175 12.96 -9.77 -15.70
C ASP A 175 13.93 -8.64 -16.09
N ARG A 176 13.40 -7.45 -16.41
CA ARG A 176 14.19 -6.25 -16.72
C ARG A 176 15.00 -5.77 -15.51
N VAL A 177 14.49 -5.90 -14.27
CA VAL A 177 15.24 -5.60 -13.04
C VAL A 177 16.51 -6.45 -12.97
N VAL A 178 16.40 -7.77 -13.19
CA VAL A 178 17.56 -8.67 -13.19
C VAL A 178 18.56 -8.28 -14.28
N ALA A 179 18.07 -7.96 -15.49
CA ALA A 179 18.92 -7.54 -16.60
C ALA A 179 19.68 -6.24 -16.29
N LYS A 180 18.99 -5.22 -15.78
CA LYS A 180 19.59 -3.93 -15.40
C LYS A 180 20.59 -4.06 -14.27
N TYR A 181 20.26 -4.89 -13.28
CA TYR A 181 21.18 -5.20 -12.20
C TYR A 181 22.45 -5.91 -12.71
N ALA A 182 22.31 -6.86 -13.64
CA ALA A 182 23.44 -7.53 -14.27
C ALA A 182 24.33 -6.59 -15.11
N GLU A 183 23.75 -5.51 -15.66
CA GLU A 183 24.46 -4.40 -16.32
C GLU A 183 25.18 -3.46 -15.33
N GLN A 184 25.16 -3.76 -14.03
CA GLN A 184 25.67 -2.90 -12.94
C GLN A 184 24.90 -1.58 -12.77
N LEU A 185 23.66 -1.52 -13.25
CA LEU A 185 22.77 -0.37 -13.14
C LEU A 185 21.80 -0.58 -11.97
N GLY A 186 22.35 -0.65 -10.75
CA GLY A 186 21.59 -0.93 -9.52
C GLY A 186 20.48 0.09 -9.24
N ASP A 187 20.77 1.38 -9.40
CA ASP A 187 19.79 2.45 -9.16
C ASP A 187 18.63 2.40 -10.18
N GLU A 188 18.92 2.11 -11.45
CA GLU A 188 17.88 1.89 -12.46
C GLU A 188 17.05 0.64 -12.17
N ALA A 189 17.69 -0.43 -11.69
CA ALA A 189 16.99 -1.66 -11.32
C ALA A 189 16.02 -1.39 -10.16
N VAL A 190 16.45 -0.67 -9.12
CA VAL A 190 15.59 -0.24 -8.00
C VAL A 190 14.45 0.67 -8.49
N ALA A 191 14.73 1.62 -9.37
CA ALA A 191 13.71 2.48 -9.95
C ALA A 191 12.62 1.68 -10.70
N ILE A 192 13.01 0.64 -11.45
CA ILE A 192 12.04 -0.24 -12.13
C ILE A 192 11.20 -1.02 -11.12
N VAL A 193 11.79 -1.53 -10.02
CA VAL A 193 11.02 -2.22 -8.97
C VAL A 193 9.94 -1.31 -8.41
N HIS A 194 10.31 -0.08 -8.05
CA HIS A 194 9.39 0.91 -7.50
C HIS A 194 8.31 1.32 -8.50
N ASP A 195 8.69 1.64 -9.74
CA ASP A 195 7.75 1.98 -10.81
C ASP A 195 6.75 0.84 -11.09
N THR A 196 7.22 -0.41 -11.01
CA THR A 196 6.38 -1.60 -11.20
C THR A 196 5.37 -1.77 -10.07
N TYR A 197 5.78 -1.55 -8.82
CA TYR A 197 4.88 -1.62 -7.67
C TYR A 197 3.74 -0.59 -7.81
N LEU A 198 4.10 0.69 -7.97
CA LEU A 198 3.13 1.79 -8.00
C LEU A 198 2.16 1.72 -9.18
N ASN A 199 2.73 1.58 -10.37
CA ASN A 199 1.95 1.76 -11.59
C ASN A 199 1.20 0.50 -11.99
N LEU A 200 1.50 -0.65 -11.38
CA LEU A 200 0.89 -1.92 -11.76
C LEU A 200 0.38 -2.72 -10.55
N PHE A 201 1.22 -2.99 -9.55
CA PHE A 201 0.85 -3.91 -8.48
C PHE A 201 -0.25 -3.35 -7.56
N GLU A 202 -0.16 -2.09 -7.16
CA GLU A 202 -1.23 -1.39 -6.42
C GLU A 202 -2.61 -1.48 -7.12
N GLY A 203 -2.62 -1.67 -8.45
CA GLY A 203 -3.87 -1.78 -9.23
C GLY A 203 -4.50 -3.15 -9.20
N VAL A 204 -3.73 -4.14 -8.76
CA VAL A 204 -4.17 -5.53 -8.61
C VAL A 204 -4.54 -5.82 -7.15
N GLU A 205 -3.94 -5.11 -6.20
CA GLU A 205 -4.07 -5.35 -4.76
C GLU A 205 -5.53 -5.42 -4.29
N GLY A 206 -6.38 -4.46 -4.67
CA GLY A 206 -7.78 -4.43 -4.23
C GLY A 206 -8.59 -5.66 -4.64
N GLU A 207 -8.33 -6.24 -5.81
CA GLU A 207 -8.98 -7.49 -6.23
C GLU A 207 -8.36 -8.72 -5.56
N LEU A 208 -7.05 -8.69 -5.37
CA LEU A 208 -6.27 -9.82 -4.86
C LEU A 208 -6.43 -10.00 -3.34
N ILE A 209 -6.50 -8.91 -2.58
CA ILE A 209 -6.62 -8.93 -1.12
C ILE A 209 -7.92 -9.59 -0.65
N ALA A 210 -8.98 -9.48 -1.46
CA ALA A 210 -10.24 -10.17 -1.23
C ALA A 210 -10.14 -11.70 -1.43
N GLN A 211 -9.12 -12.17 -2.15
CA GLN A 211 -8.86 -13.59 -2.40
C GLN A 211 -7.84 -14.17 -1.43
N ASP A 212 -6.75 -13.43 -1.16
CA ASP A 212 -5.59 -13.93 -0.43
C ASP A 212 -4.75 -12.75 0.10
N ALA A 213 -5.10 -12.24 1.28
CA ALA A 213 -4.41 -11.10 1.89
C ALA A 213 -2.95 -11.40 2.24
N ASP A 214 -2.65 -12.62 2.71
CA ASP A 214 -1.28 -13.04 3.02
C ASP A 214 -0.40 -13.00 1.76
N LEU A 215 -0.93 -13.38 0.59
CA LEU A 215 -0.21 -13.31 -0.68
C LEU A 215 0.08 -11.87 -1.11
N VAL A 216 -0.83 -10.93 -0.84
CA VAL A 216 -0.63 -9.50 -1.12
C VAL A 216 0.51 -8.97 -0.26
N GLU A 217 0.43 -9.15 1.06
CA GLU A 217 1.47 -8.70 2.00
C GLU A 217 2.85 -9.29 1.63
N ASP A 218 2.89 -10.58 1.28
CA ASP A 218 4.10 -11.27 0.83
C ASP A 218 4.71 -10.67 -0.45
N LEU A 219 3.88 -10.14 -1.35
CA LEU A 219 4.32 -9.48 -2.59
C LEU A 219 4.75 -8.04 -2.32
N GLU A 220 4.02 -7.29 -1.49
CA GLU A 220 4.38 -5.93 -1.07
C GLU A 220 5.74 -5.92 -0.37
N LYS A 221 5.97 -6.87 0.53
CA LYS A 221 7.27 -7.09 1.16
C LYS A 221 8.36 -7.34 0.13
N ASP A 222 8.08 -8.16 -0.88
CA ASP A 222 9.10 -8.45 -1.89
C ASP A 222 9.42 -7.22 -2.76
N PHE A 223 8.42 -6.43 -3.13
CA PHE A 223 8.59 -5.19 -3.88
C PHE A 223 9.29 -4.09 -3.09
N ASN A 224 8.94 -3.92 -1.81
CA ASN A 224 9.39 -2.77 -1.02
C ASN A 224 10.57 -3.08 -0.11
N VAL A 225 10.83 -4.36 0.20
CA VAL A 225 11.90 -4.79 1.11
C VAL A 225 12.85 -5.79 0.45
N THR A 226 12.37 -7.01 0.13
CA THR A 226 13.27 -8.13 -0.21
C THR A 226 14.13 -7.83 -1.44
N LEU A 227 13.50 -7.40 -2.55
CA LEU A 227 14.21 -7.16 -3.81
C LEU A 227 15.04 -5.87 -3.79
N PRO A 228 14.53 -4.70 -3.35
CA PRO A 228 15.35 -3.49 -3.24
C PRO A 228 16.56 -3.69 -2.33
N LYS A 229 16.38 -4.35 -1.18
CA LYS A 229 17.48 -4.62 -0.26
C LYS A 229 18.54 -5.52 -0.87
N ALA A 230 18.14 -6.60 -1.58
CA ALA A 230 19.10 -7.48 -2.24
C ALA A 230 19.97 -6.71 -3.26
N ILE A 231 19.39 -5.75 -3.98
CA ILE A 231 20.09 -4.87 -4.93
C ILE A 231 21.00 -3.88 -4.19
N GLN A 232 20.49 -3.19 -3.17
CA GLN A 232 21.22 -2.19 -2.37
C GLN A 232 22.41 -2.79 -1.61
N ASP A 233 22.24 -4.00 -1.07
CA ASP A 233 23.29 -4.78 -0.40
C ASP A 233 24.31 -5.36 -1.39
N LYS A 234 24.16 -5.09 -2.70
CA LYS A 234 25.04 -5.56 -3.78
C LYS A 234 25.17 -7.09 -3.81
N SER A 235 24.06 -7.79 -3.59
CA SER A 235 24.01 -9.25 -3.68
C SER A 235 24.42 -9.74 -5.06
N SER A 236 24.78 -11.02 -5.20
CA SER A 236 25.09 -11.56 -6.54
C SER A 236 23.88 -11.47 -7.48
N VAL A 237 24.13 -11.39 -8.79
CA VAL A 237 23.06 -11.39 -9.81
C VAL A 237 22.18 -12.63 -9.66
N ASP A 238 22.77 -13.79 -9.36
CA ASP A 238 22.01 -15.02 -9.12
C ASP A 238 21.09 -14.89 -7.91
N LYS A 239 21.54 -14.22 -6.83
CA LYS A 239 20.69 -14.01 -5.66
C LYS A 239 19.52 -13.08 -5.94
N VAL A 240 19.75 -12.01 -6.70
CA VAL A 240 18.67 -11.11 -7.15
C VAL A 240 17.69 -11.86 -8.06
N ARG A 241 18.19 -12.72 -8.96
CA ARG A 241 17.36 -13.56 -9.83
C ARG A 241 16.50 -14.54 -9.03
N GLU A 242 17.04 -15.15 -7.98
CA GLU A 242 16.26 -16.04 -7.09
C GLU A 242 15.07 -15.32 -6.46
N VAL A 243 15.26 -14.10 -5.97
CA VAL A 243 14.16 -13.28 -5.41
C VAL A 243 13.11 -13.01 -6.48
N VAL A 244 13.52 -12.59 -7.68
CA VAL A 244 12.60 -12.33 -8.80
C VAL A 244 11.82 -13.58 -9.21
N VAL A 245 12.46 -14.75 -9.28
CA VAL A 245 11.77 -16.02 -9.60
C VAL A 245 10.74 -16.38 -8.52
N ALA A 246 11.05 -16.16 -7.24
CA ALA A 246 10.09 -16.37 -6.15
C ALA A 246 8.88 -15.44 -6.27
N MET A 247 9.11 -14.15 -6.57
CA MET A 247 8.05 -13.18 -6.84
C MET A 247 7.19 -13.60 -8.03
N GLN A 248 7.81 -14.03 -9.13
CA GLN A 248 7.08 -14.52 -10.31
C GLN A 248 6.18 -15.72 -10.00
N GLY A 249 6.61 -16.63 -9.12
CA GLY A 249 5.77 -17.74 -8.64
C GLY A 249 4.56 -17.26 -7.83
N LYS A 250 4.73 -16.26 -6.97
CA LYS A 250 3.62 -15.60 -6.24
C LYS A 250 2.65 -14.91 -7.20
N LEU A 251 3.14 -14.23 -8.24
CA LEU A 251 2.31 -13.60 -9.27
C LEU A 251 1.53 -14.63 -10.10
N ASP A 252 2.10 -15.81 -10.37
CA ASP A 252 1.38 -16.91 -11.04
C ASP A 252 0.24 -17.48 -10.17
N ARG A 253 0.46 -17.56 -8.84
CA ARG A 253 -0.61 -17.87 -7.89
C ARG A 253 -1.69 -16.80 -7.88
N ALA A 254 -1.31 -15.52 -7.83
CA ALA A 254 -2.24 -14.39 -7.87
C ALA A 254 -3.13 -14.43 -9.11
N ARG A 255 -2.53 -14.65 -10.29
CA ARG A 255 -3.25 -14.82 -11.55
C ARG A 255 -4.26 -15.97 -11.48
N SER A 256 -3.85 -17.11 -10.93
CA SER A 256 -4.71 -18.28 -10.79
C SER A 256 -5.90 -18.03 -9.85
N LEU A 257 -5.73 -17.21 -8.81
CA LEU A 257 -6.81 -16.82 -7.90
C LEU A 257 -7.82 -15.91 -8.59
N LEU A 258 -7.35 -14.88 -9.31
CA LEU A 258 -8.21 -13.97 -10.08
C LEU A 258 -9.01 -14.72 -11.17
N GLU A 259 -8.37 -15.67 -11.87
CA GLU A 259 -9.04 -16.52 -12.85
C GLU A 259 -10.19 -17.34 -12.23
N LYS A 260 -10.00 -17.87 -11.02
CA LYS A 260 -11.06 -18.60 -10.29
C LYS A 260 -12.16 -17.67 -9.80
N ALA A 261 -11.80 -16.48 -9.30
CA ALA A 261 -12.75 -15.50 -8.80
C ALA A 261 -13.69 -15.00 -9.93
N GLU A 262 -13.17 -14.82 -11.14
CA GLU A 262 -13.98 -14.48 -12.32
C GLU A 262 -14.94 -15.59 -12.74
N GLN A 263 -14.50 -16.86 -12.69
CA GLN A 263 -15.35 -18.02 -13.03
C GLN A 263 -16.50 -18.23 -12.03
N GLY A 264 -16.38 -17.70 -10.82
CA GLY A 264 -17.41 -17.78 -9.77
C GLY A 264 -18.45 -16.66 -9.79
N LYS A 265 -18.29 -15.64 -10.65
CA LYS A 265 -19.26 -14.53 -10.75
C LYS A 265 -20.48 -14.99 -11.58
N PRO A 266 -21.72 -14.93 -11.04
CA PRO A 266 -22.90 -15.20 -11.85
C PRO A 266 -23.00 -14.17 -12.97
N ASP A 267 -23.32 -14.66 -14.16
CA ASP A 267 -23.45 -13.87 -15.38
C ASP A 267 -24.55 -12.82 -15.19
N VAL A 268 -24.18 -11.55 -15.03
CA VAL A 268 -25.14 -10.45 -14.88
C VAL A 268 -25.43 -9.91 -16.28
N PHE A 269 -26.22 -10.67 -17.04
CA PHE A 269 -26.91 -10.21 -18.23
C PHE A 269 -28.33 -9.75 -17.89
#